data_AF-A0A842QI23-F1
#
_entry.id   AF-A0A842QI23-F1
#
_cell.length_a   1.000
_cell.length_b   1.000
_cell.length_c   1.000
_cell.angle_alpha   90.00
_cell.angle_beta   90.00
_cell.angle_gamma   90.00
#
_symmetry.space_group_name_H-M   'P 1'
#
loop_
_entity.id
_entity.type
_entity.pdbx_description
1 polymer ?
#
loop_
_entity_poly.entity_id
_entity_poly.type
_entity_poly.pdbx_seq_one_letter_code
_entity_poly.pdbx_strand_id
1 'polypeptide(L)'
;MTELGEARSTFYFESCGEINTKKTIELAIERAKLLGIKTMIVASETGLSALKLAEMCTDTDVRIIVVTSPRGTKVEGTPIGDLRIGIENGSIRSKLLKEEVEIVQGTDPFFSIDAPLQEIGFPTTTYIIRRVFSLFGSGIGVGIVAAMMATDAGVVPSGEDVVSLAGDWIGLSSAIVVETANTRGFLKQGPVIKEIICKPRNPRYSWPDLVGWNGDLSPYEKFC
;
A
#
# COMPACT_ATOMS: atom_id res chain seq x y z
N MET A 1 15.91 2.87 -36.62
CA MET A 1 16.36 2.19 -35.39
C MET A 1 15.11 1.85 -34.62
N THR A 2 14.88 0.58 -34.31
CA THR A 2 13.82 0.17 -33.38
C THR A 2 14.25 0.62 -31.99
N GLU A 3 13.45 1.46 -31.34
CA GLU A 3 13.69 1.85 -29.94
C GLU A 3 13.62 0.59 -29.07
N LEU A 4 14.65 0.37 -28.24
CA LEU A 4 14.76 -0.82 -27.38
C LEU A 4 13.99 -0.69 -26.06
N GLY A 5 13.51 0.52 -25.72
CA GLY A 5 12.78 0.81 -24.49
C GLY A 5 12.90 2.28 -24.09
N GLU A 6 12.41 2.58 -22.89
CA GLU A 6 12.34 3.93 -22.34
C GLU A 6 13.09 4.03 -21.01
N ALA A 7 13.91 5.08 -20.84
CA ALA A 7 14.54 5.36 -19.56
C ALA A 7 13.56 6.11 -18.64
N ARG A 8 13.43 5.65 -17.40
CA ARG A 8 12.60 6.27 -16.36
C ARG A 8 13.37 6.39 -15.05
N SER A 9 13.16 7.48 -14.32
CA SER A 9 13.76 7.69 -13.00
C SER A 9 12.94 6.99 -11.91
N THR A 10 13.64 6.38 -10.97
CA THR A 10 13.10 5.90 -9.68
C THR A 10 13.65 6.78 -8.56
N PHE A 11 12.81 7.17 -7.61
CA PHE A 11 13.25 7.90 -6.42
C PHE A 11 13.54 6.92 -5.28
N TYR A 12 14.71 7.06 -4.64
CA TYR A 12 15.07 6.24 -3.49
C TYR A 12 15.14 7.08 -2.22
N PHE A 13 14.30 6.77 -1.23
CA PHE A 13 14.32 7.43 0.08
C PHE A 13 15.49 6.92 0.93
N GLU A 14 16.02 7.77 1.81
CA GLU A 14 17.11 7.39 2.73
C GLU A 14 16.64 6.47 3.86
N SER A 15 15.38 6.62 4.30
CA SER A 15 14.79 5.83 5.40
C SER A 15 13.40 5.32 5.05
N CYS A 16 12.95 4.31 5.80
CA CYS A 16 11.54 3.91 5.83
C CYS A 16 10.69 4.96 6.58
N GLY A 17 9.36 4.88 6.40
CA GLY A 17 8.38 5.47 7.31
C GLY A 17 7.58 6.67 6.80
N GLU A 18 6.75 7.20 7.70
CA GLU A 18 5.69 8.17 7.41
C GLU A 18 6.22 9.47 6.81
N ILE A 19 7.45 9.85 7.13
CA ILE A 19 8.08 11.07 6.61
C ILE A 19 8.06 11.14 5.07
N ASN A 20 8.03 9.99 4.41
CA ASN A 20 8.04 9.89 2.95
C ASN A 20 6.64 10.06 2.31
N THR A 21 5.56 10.12 3.10
CA THR A 21 4.18 9.98 2.62
C THR A 21 3.84 11.02 1.56
N LYS A 22 4.12 12.30 1.86
CA LYS A 22 3.80 13.40 0.93
C LYS A 22 4.55 13.23 -0.38
N LYS A 23 5.86 12.94 -0.32
CA LYS A 23 6.69 12.82 -1.52
C LYS A 23 6.32 11.59 -2.36
N THR A 24 5.94 10.50 -1.71
CA THR A 24 5.42 9.29 -2.38
C THR A 24 4.16 9.61 -3.17
N ILE A 25 3.22 10.37 -2.59
CA ILE A 25 2.01 10.81 -3.28
C ILE A 25 2.34 11.71 -4.47
N GLU A 26 3.21 12.71 -4.30
CA GLU A 26 3.64 13.61 -5.39
C GLU A 26 4.18 12.82 -6.59
N LEU A 27 5.12 11.90 -6.35
CA LEU A 27 5.76 11.09 -7.39
C LEU A 27 4.77 10.15 -8.07
N ALA A 28 3.82 9.60 -7.31
CA ALA A 28 2.78 8.72 -7.83
C ALA A 28 1.80 9.48 -8.75
N ILE A 29 1.35 10.67 -8.34
CA ILE A 29 0.49 11.54 -9.16
C ILE A 29 1.22 11.96 -10.44
N GLU A 30 2.49 12.36 -10.33
CA GLU A 30 3.31 12.72 -11.50
C GLU A 30 3.42 11.56 -12.48
N ARG A 31 3.69 10.34 -11.99
CA ARG A 31 3.79 9.17 -12.86
C ARG A 31 2.45 8.78 -13.46
N ALA A 32 1.37 8.81 -12.69
CA ALA A 32 0.03 8.51 -13.18
C ALA A 32 -0.35 9.46 -14.33
N LYS A 33 -0.08 10.76 -14.17
CA LYS A 33 -0.30 11.78 -15.22
C LYS A 33 0.55 11.51 -16.47
N LEU A 34 1.83 11.21 -16.30
CA LEU A 34 2.76 10.94 -17.41
C LEU A 34 2.31 9.73 -18.25
N LEU A 35 1.82 8.68 -17.59
CA LEU A 35 1.40 7.43 -18.25
C LEU A 35 -0.08 7.43 -18.65
N GLY A 36 -0.84 8.48 -18.31
CA GLY A 36 -2.29 8.51 -18.54
C GLY A 36 -3.08 7.51 -17.70
N ILE A 37 -2.52 7.00 -16.60
CA ILE A 37 -3.18 6.07 -15.68
C ILE A 37 -4.21 6.83 -14.85
N LYS A 38 -5.44 6.31 -14.81
CA LYS A 38 -6.59 6.96 -14.16
C LYS A 38 -6.99 6.35 -12.82
N THR A 39 -6.35 5.25 -12.41
CA THR A 39 -6.68 4.55 -11.17
C THR A 39 -5.47 4.53 -10.25
N MET A 40 -5.65 5.04 -9.03
CA MET A 40 -4.66 4.95 -7.95
C MET A 40 -5.21 4.11 -6.80
N ILE A 41 -4.42 3.13 -6.37
CA ILE A 41 -4.73 2.27 -5.23
C ILE A 41 -3.81 2.66 -4.08
N VAL A 42 -4.35 2.88 -2.88
CA VAL A 42 -3.57 3.25 -1.70
C VAL A 42 -3.87 2.31 -0.54
N ALA A 43 -2.84 1.66 0.00
CA ALA A 43 -2.95 0.92 1.25
C ALA A 43 -2.97 1.92 2.42
N SER A 44 -4.03 1.91 3.24
CA SER A 44 -4.17 2.87 4.33
C SER A 44 -5.05 2.35 5.45
N GLU A 45 -4.42 1.91 6.53
CA GLU A 45 -5.10 1.22 7.63
C GLU A 45 -5.96 2.10 8.53
N THR A 46 -5.53 3.33 8.81
CA THR A 46 -6.32 4.30 9.58
C THR A 46 -7.14 5.23 8.69
N GLY A 47 -6.88 5.21 7.38
CA GLY A 47 -7.48 6.11 6.39
C GLY A 47 -6.76 7.45 6.20
N LEU A 48 -5.77 7.80 7.04
CA LEU A 48 -5.08 9.09 6.95
C LEU A 48 -4.28 9.27 5.65
N SER A 49 -3.56 8.25 5.19
CA SER A 49 -2.81 8.31 3.94
C SER A 49 -3.73 8.46 2.73
N ALA A 50 -4.89 7.79 2.76
CA ALA A 50 -5.90 7.90 1.70
C ALA A 50 -6.55 9.28 1.65
N LEU A 51 -6.87 9.88 2.80
CA LEU A 51 -7.36 11.27 2.86
C LEU A 51 -6.34 12.24 2.28
N LYS A 52 -5.06 12.10 2.67
CA LYS A 52 -3.98 12.94 2.15
C LYS A 52 -3.81 12.80 0.63
N LEU A 53 -3.95 11.60 0.09
CA LEU A 53 -3.94 11.38 -1.36
C LEU A 53 -5.14 12.10 -2.02
N ALA A 54 -6.36 11.94 -1.49
CA ALA A 54 -7.55 12.60 -2.02
C ALA A 54 -7.42 14.14 -2.01
N GLU A 55 -6.94 14.72 -0.91
CA GLU A 55 -6.66 16.16 -0.79
C GLU A 55 -5.65 16.67 -1.83
N MET A 56 -4.69 15.83 -2.23
CA MET A 56 -3.67 16.17 -3.25
C MET A 56 -4.13 15.91 -4.69
N CYS A 57 -5.28 15.26 -4.87
CA CYS A 57 -5.85 14.87 -6.16
C CYS A 57 -7.13 15.62 -6.54
N THR A 58 -7.53 16.66 -5.79
CA THR A 58 -8.80 17.40 -6.00
C THR A 58 -8.98 17.94 -7.42
N ASP A 59 -7.88 18.32 -8.09
CA ASP A 59 -7.88 18.86 -9.45
C ASP A 59 -7.44 17.81 -10.50
N THR A 60 -7.65 16.53 -10.21
CA THR A 60 -7.30 15.42 -11.11
C THR A 60 -8.52 14.55 -11.40
N ASP A 61 -8.52 13.89 -12.55
CA ASP A 61 -9.54 12.90 -12.92
C ASP A 61 -9.17 11.48 -12.49
N VAL A 62 -8.33 11.36 -11.46
CA VAL A 62 -7.86 10.07 -10.96
C VAL A 62 -8.86 9.50 -9.97
N ARG A 63 -9.34 8.29 -10.25
CA ARG A 63 -10.11 7.49 -9.31
C ARG A 63 -9.19 6.94 -8.22
N ILE A 64 -9.56 7.16 -6.96
CA ILE A 64 -8.80 6.67 -5.80
C ILE A 64 -9.55 5.51 -5.16
N ILE A 65 -8.81 4.43 -4.91
CA ILE A 65 -9.29 3.23 -4.21
C ILE A 65 -8.41 3.04 -2.99
N VAL A 66 -8.99 3.13 -1.79
CA VAL A 66 -8.30 2.77 -0.56
C VAL A 66 -8.49 1.29 -0.25
N VAL A 67 -7.40 0.61 0.05
CA VAL A 67 -7.40 -0.78 0.52
C VAL A 67 -6.99 -0.81 1.99
N THR A 68 -7.74 -1.56 2.80
CA THR A 68 -7.47 -1.72 4.24
C THR A 68 -7.89 -3.10 4.74
N SER A 69 -7.36 -3.47 5.90
CA SER A 69 -7.67 -4.71 6.61
C SER A 69 -9.16 -4.81 7.04
N PRO A 70 -9.63 -5.99 7.49
CA PRO A 70 -11.00 -6.14 7.98
C PRO A 70 -11.32 -5.18 9.14
N ARG A 71 -12.58 -4.75 9.22
CA ARG A 71 -13.03 -3.90 10.33
C ARG A 71 -12.98 -4.67 11.65
N GLY A 72 -12.50 -4.01 12.69
CA GLY A 72 -12.33 -4.60 14.02
C GLY A 72 -11.00 -5.32 14.21
N THR A 73 -10.11 -5.29 13.21
CA THR A 73 -8.73 -5.76 13.37
C THR A 73 -7.95 -4.78 14.25
N LYS A 74 -7.15 -5.36 15.13
CA LYS A 74 -6.32 -4.66 16.11
C LYS A 74 -4.89 -5.22 16.02
N VAL A 75 -3.91 -4.32 15.93
CA VAL A 75 -2.49 -4.68 15.99
C VAL A 75 -2.00 -4.40 17.39
N GLU A 76 -1.68 -5.45 18.15
CA GLU A 76 -1.30 -5.32 19.55
C GLU A 76 0.19 -5.05 19.73
N GLY A 77 0.54 -4.36 20.82
CA GLY A 77 1.94 -4.16 21.20
C GLY A 77 2.74 -3.28 20.24
N THR A 78 2.09 -2.32 19.55
CA THR A 78 2.81 -1.36 18.72
C THR A 78 3.51 -0.30 19.58
N PRO A 79 4.49 0.44 19.02
CA PRO A 79 5.18 1.52 19.74
C PRO A 79 4.29 2.63 20.29
N ILE A 80 3.04 2.74 19.80
CA ILE A 80 2.05 3.73 20.25
C ILE A 80 0.87 3.10 21.01
N GLY A 81 0.97 1.83 21.41
CA GLY A 81 -0.12 1.07 22.01
C GLY A 81 -0.84 0.20 20.99
N ASP A 82 -2.03 -0.27 21.33
CA ASP A 82 -2.73 -1.21 20.45
C ASP A 82 -3.49 -0.49 19.33
N LEU A 83 -3.03 -0.61 18.09
CA LEU A 83 -3.56 0.18 16.98
C LEU A 83 -4.81 -0.47 16.36
N ARG A 84 -5.91 0.28 16.28
CA ARG A 84 -7.11 -0.10 15.53
C ARG A 84 -6.95 0.22 14.04
N ILE A 85 -7.16 -0.78 13.19
CA ILE A 85 -7.01 -0.67 11.72
C ILE A 85 -8.34 -1.01 11.02
N GLY A 86 -8.35 -1.05 9.68
CA GLY A 86 -9.59 -1.27 8.93
C GLY A 86 -10.48 -0.03 8.81
N ILE A 87 -9.89 1.18 8.94
CA ILE A 87 -10.60 2.47 8.90
C ILE A 87 -11.82 2.47 9.85
N GLU A 88 -11.58 2.10 11.11
CA GLU A 88 -12.66 1.96 12.11
C GLU A 88 -13.29 3.31 12.49
N ASN A 89 -12.54 4.41 12.37
CA ASN A 89 -13.02 5.75 12.69
C ASN A 89 -14.08 6.22 11.68
N GLY A 90 -15.33 6.32 12.13
CA GLY A 90 -16.48 6.71 11.30
C GLY A 90 -16.36 8.09 10.67
N SER A 91 -15.69 9.06 11.32
CA SER A 91 -15.49 10.39 10.74
C SER A 91 -14.53 10.34 9.55
N ILE A 92 -13.44 9.57 9.64
CA ILE A 92 -12.49 9.38 8.53
C ILE A 92 -13.17 8.64 7.39
N ARG A 93 -13.92 7.57 7.69
CA ARG A 93 -14.67 6.83 6.67
C ARG A 93 -15.65 7.73 5.92
N SER A 94 -16.43 8.54 6.63
CA SER A 94 -17.37 9.48 6.01
C SER A 94 -16.67 10.55 5.18
N LYS A 95 -15.49 11.03 5.59
CA LYS A 95 -14.68 11.96 4.79
C LYS A 95 -14.21 11.31 3.49
N LEU A 96 -13.67 10.10 3.54
CA LEU A 96 -13.24 9.36 2.34
C LEU A 96 -14.39 9.20 1.34
N LEU A 97 -15.57 8.81 1.81
CA LEU A 97 -16.75 8.68 0.95
C LEU A 97 -17.22 10.02 0.37
N LYS A 98 -17.09 11.11 1.13
CA LYS A 98 -17.41 12.47 0.64
C LYS A 98 -16.45 12.93 -0.45
N GLU A 99 -15.18 12.55 -0.37
CA GLU A 99 -14.17 12.78 -1.40
C GLU A 99 -14.22 11.73 -2.54
N GLU A 100 -15.33 10.99 -2.64
CA GLU A 100 -15.56 9.96 -3.68
C GLU A 100 -14.49 8.85 -3.73
N VAL A 101 -13.78 8.62 -2.61
CA VAL A 101 -12.81 7.54 -2.49
C VAL A 101 -13.53 6.23 -2.26
N GLU A 102 -13.27 5.25 -3.12
CA GLU A 102 -13.82 3.91 -2.99
C GLU A 102 -13.04 3.10 -1.94
N ILE A 103 -13.75 2.40 -1.06
CA ILE A 103 -13.15 1.66 0.06
C ILE A 103 -13.25 0.16 -0.18
N VAL A 104 -12.11 -0.48 -0.42
CA VAL A 104 -11.95 -1.93 -0.44
C VAL A 104 -11.44 -2.38 0.93
N GLN A 105 -12.25 -3.17 1.62
CA GLN A 105 -11.96 -3.64 2.97
C GLN A 105 -12.05 -5.17 2.99
N GLY A 106 -10.97 -5.84 3.35
CA GLY A 106 -10.93 -7.30 3.29
C GLY A 106 -9.66 -7.90 3.87
N THR A 107 -9.60 -9.22 3.89
CA THR A 107 -8.45 -9.97 4.40
C THR A 107 -7.28 -9.93 3.42
N ASP A 108 -6.08 -9.71 3.95
CA ASP A 108 -4.85 -9.83 3.17
C ASP A 108 -4.65 -11.30 2.71
N PRO A 109 -4.57 -11.58 1.40
CA PRO A 109 -4.43 -12.94 0.89
C PRO A 109 -3.13 -13.64 1.33
N PHE A 110 -2.11 -12.91 1.77
CA PHE A 110 -0.88 -13.49 2.33
C PHE A 110 -0.81 -13.46 3.86
N PHE A 111 -1.89 -13.03 4.52
CA PHE A 111 -2.03 -13.04 5.97
C PHE A 111 -3.48 -13.42 6.31
N SER A 112 -3.82 -14.66 5.96
CA SER A 112 -5.20 -15.15 5.93
C SER A 112 -5.47 -16.16 7.06
N ILE A 113 -6.23 -17.23 6.77
CA ILE A 113 -6.54 -18.32 7.72
C ILE A 113 -5.28 -19.02 8.27
N ASP A 114 -4.16 -18.88 7.58
CA ASP A 114 -2.88 -19.48 7.92
C ASP A 114 -1.98 -18.54 8.75
N ALA A 115 -2.36 -17.27 8.93
CA ALA A 115 -1.62 -16.31 9.75
C ALA A 115 -1.39 -16.78 11.20
N PRO A 116 -2.38 -17.38 11.92
CA PRO A 116 -2.16 -17.87 13.29
C PRO A 116 -1.09 -18.95 13.40
N LEU A 117 -0.81 -19.70 12.31
CA LEU A 117 0.26 -20.68 12.30
C LEU A 117 1.63 -20.02 12.43
N GLN A 118 1.79 -18.78 11.93
CA GLN A 118 3.04 -18.03 12.06
C GLN A 118 3.29 -17.62 13.52
N GLU A 119 2.24 -17.29 14.27
CA GLU A 119 2.32 -16.89 15.68
C GLU A 119 2.82 -18.03 16.58
N ILE A 120 2.51 -19.28 16.21
CA ILE A 120 3.01 -20.49 16.89
C ILE A 120 4.28 -21.07 16.24
N GLY A 121 4.93 -20.31 15.36
CA GLY A 121 6.25 -20.64 14.81
C GLY A 121 6.25 -21.53 13.56
N PHE A 122 5.11 -21.78 12.93
CA PHE A 122 5.03 -22.57 11.69
C PHE A 122 5.11 -21.66 10.45
N PRO A 123 6.12 -21.84 9.57
CA PRO A 123 6.20 -21.09 8.34
C PRO A 123 5.12 -21.54 7.36
N THR A 124 4.40 -20.58 6.77
CA THR A 124 3.40 -20.84 5.74
C THR A 124 3.94 -20.42 4.37
N THR A 125 3.35 -20.97 3.30
CA THR A 125 3.73 -20.57 1.91
C THR A 125 3.51 -19.07 1.71
N THR A 126 2.42 -18.52 2.25
CA THR A 126 2.12 -17.09 2.17
C THR A 126 3.17 -16.25 2.88
N TYR A 127 3.63 -16.68 4.06
CA TYR A 127 4.72 -16.03 4.79
C TYR A 127 6.02 -16.04 4.00
N ILE A 128 6.38 -17.17 3.39
CA ILE A 128 7.58 -17.28 2.56
C ILE A 128 7.52 -16.27 1.41
N ILE A 129 6.38 -16.17 0.70
CA ILE A 129 6.19 -15.19 -0.38
C ILE A 129 6.30 -13.76 0.15
N ARG A 130 5.68 -13.44 1.30
CA ARG A 130 5.79 -12.14 1.96
C ARG A 130 7.24 -11.76 2.25
N ARG A 131 8.04 -12.72 2.72
CA ARG A 131 9.48 -12.54 3.01
C ARG A 131 10.30 -12.34 1.74
N VAL A 132 9.88 -12.88 0.60
CA VAL A 132 10.49 -12.56 -0.70
C VAL A 132 10.15 -11.14 -1.12
N PHE A 133 8.90 -10.70 -0.97
CA PHE A 133 8.52 -9.32 -1.28
C PHE A 133 9.26 -8.29 -0.43
N SER A 134 9.51 -8.58 0.85
CA SER A 134 10.24 -7.66 1.73
C SER A 134 11.70 -7.43 1.31
N LEU A 135 12.26 -8.24 0.41
CA LEU A 135 13.56 -7.97 -0.22
C LEU A 135 13.55 -6.67 -1.04
N PHE A 136 12.40 -6.30 -1.59
CA PHE A 136 12.17 -5.04 -2.31
C PHE A 136 11.63 -3.93 -1.39
N GLY A 137 11.24 -4.29 -0.17
CA GLY A 137 10.62 -3.45 0.84
C GLY A 137 9.14 -3.74 1.06
N SER A 138 8.66 -3.55 2.29
CA SER A 138 7.28 -3.86 2.66
C SER A 138 6.28 -3.11 1.79
N GLY A 139 6.53 -1.81 1.53
CA GLY A 139 5.65 -1.01 0.67
C GLY A 139 5.44 -1.61 -0.72
N ILE A 140 6.47 -2.18 -1.36
CA ILE A 140 6.30 -2.82 -2.67
C ILE A 140 5.39 -4.05 -2.56
N GLY A 141 5.66 -4.93 -1.59
CA GLY A 141 4.84 -6.11 -1.35
C GLY A 141 3.38 -5.77 -1.05
N VAL A 142 3.15 -4.81 -0.15
CA VAL A 142 1.80 -4.36 0.21
C VAL A 142 1.11 -3.69 -0.99
N GLY A 143 1.82 -2.95 -1.83
CA GLY A 143 1.27 -2.36 -3.06
C GLY A 143 0.74 -3.43 -4.03
N ILE A 144 1.45 -4.55 -4.19
CA ILE A 144 1.01 -5.70 -4.99
C ILE A 144 -0.25 -6.33 -4.37
N VAL A 145 -0.23 -6.53 -3.05
CA VAL A 145 -1.38 -7.09 -2.31
C VAL A 145 -2.61 -6.21 -2.43
N ALA A 146 -2.47 -4.90 -2.27
CA ALA A 146 -3.56 -3.95 -2.40
C ALA A 146 -4.19 -4.00 -3.81
N ALA A 147 -3.36 -4.08 -4.85
CA ALA A 147 -3.84 -4.23 -6.22
C ALA A 147 -4.66 -5.53 -6.42
N MET A 148 -4.19 -6.66 -5.87
CA MET A 148 -4.94 -7.91 -5.94
C MET A 148 -6.25 -7.86 -5.14
N MET A 149 -6.25 -7.25 -3.95
CA MET A 149 -7.47 -7.09 -3.15
C MET A 149 -8.52 -6.24 -3.86
N ALA A 150 -8.09 -5.16 -4.53
CA ALA A 150 -8.99 -4.34 -5.34
C ALA A 150 -9.57 -5.12 -6.53
N THR A 151 -8.77 -5.98 -7.17
CA THR A 151 -9.26 -6.84 -8.26
C THR A 151 -10.19 -7.95 -7.77
N ASP A 152 -9.87 -8.59 -6.65
CA ASP A 152 -10.75 -9.59 -6.03
C ASP A 152 -12.10 -9.00 -5.60
N ALA A 153 -12.12 -7.75 -5.17
CA ALA A 153 -13.34 -7.00 -4.85
C ALA A 153 -14.15 -6.58 -6.10
N GLY A 154 -13.60 -6.77 -7.30
CA GLY A 154 -14.25 -6.40 -8.57
C GLY A 154 -14.26 -4.90 -8.86
N VAL A 155 -13.51 -4.09 -8.10
CA VAL A 155 -13.48 -2.62 -8.30
C VAL A 155 -12.47 -2.21 -9.39
N VAL A 156 -11.46 -3.04 -9.63
CA VAL A 156 -10.49 -2.90 -10.73
C VAL A 156 -10.45 -4.19 -11.56
N PRO A 157 -10.70 -4.16 -12.87
CA PRO A 157 -10.59 -5.35 -13.72
C PRO A 157 -9.15 -5.87 -13.78
N SER A 158 -8.99 -7.20 -13.91
CA SER A 158 -7.69 -7.82 -14.15
C SER A 158 -7.10 -7.36 -15.50
N GLY A 159 -5.81 -7.05 -15.53
CA GLY A 159 -5.10 -6.55 -16.71
C GLY A 159 -5.09 -5.02 -16.84
N GLU A 160 -5.68 -4.29 -15.89
CA GLU A 160 -5.62 -2.82 -15.86
C GLU A 160 -4.31 -2.35 -15.22
N ASP A 161 -3.69 -1.33 -15.83
CA ASP A 161 -2.55 -0.65 -15.24
C ASP A 161 -3.00 0.40 -14.22
N VAL A 162 -2.51 0.25 -13.00
CA VAL A 162 -2.79 1.16 -11.88
C VAL A 162 -1.51 1.64 -11.23
N VAL A 163 -1.57 2.77 -10.54
CA VAL A 163 -0.51 3.19 -9.62
C VAL A 163 -0.89 2.76 -8.21
N SER A 164 -0.10 1.88 -7.60
CA SER A 164 -0.33 1.38 -6.24
C SER A 164 0.67 1.99 -5.25
N LEU A 165 0.18 2.53 -4.15
CA LEU A 165 0.94 3.20 -3.10
C LEU A 165 0.79 2.44 -1.79
N ALA A 166 1.90 2.23 -1.10
CA ALA A 166 1.93 1.65 0.22
C ALA A 166 3.21 2.07 0.96
N GLY A 167 3.37 1.62 2.20
CA GLY A 167 4.50 2.02 3.01
C GLY A 167 4.96 0.97 3.99
N ASP A 168 5.82 1.43 4.90
CA ASP A 168 6.45 0.63 5.93
C ASP A 168 5.79 0.98 7.27
N TRP A 169 4.94 0.08 7.76
CA TRP A 169 4.11 0.25 8.96
C TRP A 169 3.11 1.42 8.90
N ILE A 170 3.55 2.66 9.12
CA ILE A 170 2.72 3.86 9.08
C ILE A 170 3.19 4.79 7.94
N GLY A 171 2.22 5.34 7.21
CA GLY A 171 2.43 6.24 6.08
C GLY A 171 2.75 5.51 4.77
N LEU A 172 3.23 6.26 3.78
CA LEU A 172 3.58 5.77 2.45
C LEU A 172 5.06 6.00 2.16
N SER A 173 5.75 4.99 1.63
CA SER A 173 7.17 5.07 1.29
C SER A 173 7.50 4.45 -0.07
N SER A 174 6.53 3.81 -0.72
CA SER A 174 6.70 3.12 -1.99
C SER A 174 5.51 3.35 -2.91
N ALA A 175 5.79 3.45 -4.21
CA ALA A 175 4.76 3.48 -5.25
C ALA A 175 5.23 2.71 -6.48
N ILE A 176 4.32 1.97 -7.10
CA ILE A 176 4.58 1.13 -8.28
C ILE A 176 3.51 1.33 -9.35
N VAL A 177 3.89 1.16 -10.61
CA VAL A 177 2.95 0.88 -11.70
C VAL A 177 2.79 -0.63 -11.77
N VAL A 178 1.56 -1.12 -11.64
CA VAL A 178 1.27 -2.54 -11.61
C VAL A 178 0.07 -2.86 -12.49
N GLU A 179 0.23 -3.87 -13.35
CA GLU A 179 -0.89 -4.50 -14.04
C GLU A 179 -1.58 -5.44 -13.05
N THR A 180 -2.88 -5.25 -12.84
CA THR A 180 -3.61 -5.97 -11.79
C THR A 180 -3.98 -7.40 -12.17
N ALA A 181 -4.08 -8.26 -11.16
CA ALA A 181 -4.61 -9.61 -11.32
C ALA A 181 -5.34 -10.05 -10.06
N ASN A 182 -6.26 -11.01 -10.19
CA ASN A 182 -6.88 -11.64 -9.02
C ASN A 182 -5.92 -12.60 -8.31
N THR A 183 -6.17 -12.85 -7.03
CA THR A 183 -5.32 -13.72 -6.20
C THR A 183 -5.30 -15.17 -6.70
N ARG A 184 -6.40 -15.66 -7.28
CA ARG A 184 -6.49 -17.02 -7.87
C ARG A 184 -5.48 -17.23 -9.00
N GLY A 185 -5.15 -16.17 -9.73
CA GLY A 185 -4.19 -16.17 -10.84
C GLY A 185 -2.75 -15.85 -10.45
N PHE A 186 -2.44 -15.67 -9.15
CA PHE A 186 -1.17 -15.09 -8.67
C PHE A 186 0.10 -15.71 -9.29
N LEU A 187 0.19 -17.04 -9.39
CA LEU A 187 1.35 -17.74 -9.96
C LEU A 187 1.20 -18.09 -11.46
N LYS A 188 0.15 -17.62 -12.13
CA LYS A 188 -0.12 -17.90 -13.55
C LYS A 188 -0.08 -16.63 -14.38
N GLN A 189 -1.15 -15.83 -14.30
CA GLN A 189 -1.20 -14.52 -14.93
C GLN A 189 -0.48 -13.51 -14.04
N GLY A 190 -0.85 -13.47 -12.75
CA GLY A 190 -0.20 -12.69 -11.71
C GLY A 190 -0.22 -11.18 -11.93
N PRO A 191 -0.07 -10.38 -10.86
CA PRO A 191 0.19 -8.96 -11.02
C PRO A 191 1.59 -8.75 -11.63
N VAL A 192 1.72 -7.79 -12.56
CA VAL A 192 2.99 -7.47 -13.23
C VAL A 192 3.45 -6.08 -12.81
N ILE A 193 4.57 -6.00 -12.09
CA ILE A 193 5.18 -4.71 -11.74
C ILE A 193 5.86 -4.15 -13.00
N LYS A 194 5.28 -3.11 -13.59
CA LYS A 194 5.80 -2.45 -14.80
C LYS A 194 6.85 -1.42 -14.46
N GLU A 195 6.66 -0.66 -13.39
CA GLU A 195 7.62 0.35 -12.94
C GLU A 195 7.67 0.45 -11.42
N ILE A 196 8.85 0.73 -10.87
CA ILE A 196 9.02 1.17 -9.48
C ILE A 196 9.21 2.68 -9.49
N ILE A 197 8.24 3.41 -8.98
CA ILE A 197 8.25 4.89 -8.98
C ILE A 197 9.17 5.38 -7.87
N CYS A 198 8.97 4.85 -6.67
CA CYS A 198 9.82 5.13 -5.52
C CYS A 198 9.80 4.01 -4.49
N LYS A 199 10.85 3.93 -3.67
CA LYS A 199 10.94 3.07 -2.48
C LYS A 199 12.09 3.52 -1.56
N PRO A 200 12.18 3.09 -0.30
CA PRO A 200 13.40 3.24 0.48
C PRO A 200 14.58 2.53 -0.18
N ARG A 201 15.76 3.17 -0.17
CA ARG A 201 17.02 2.56 -0.65
C ARG A 201 17.38 1.36 0.22
N ASN A 202 17.35 1.57 1.54
CA ASN A 202 17.45 0.51 2.54
C ASN A 202 16.05 0.27 3.13
N PRO A 203 15.37 -0.84 2.78
CA PRO A 203 14.01 -1.11 3.23
C PRO A 203 13.94 -1.77 4.63
N ARG A 204 15.02 -1.70 5.41
CA ARG A 204 15.11 -2.34 6.72
C ARG A 204 14.88 -1.32 7.83
N TYR A 205 13.99 -1.67 8.74
CA TYR A 205 13.81 -1.01 10.03
C TYR A 205 13.57 -2.06 11.11
N SER A 206 13.88 -1.75 12.37
CA SER A 206 13.59 -2.65 13.48
C SER A 206 12.16 -2.48 13.98
N TRP A 207 11.62 -3.55 14.55
CA TRP A 207 10.34 -3.55 15.25
C TRP A 207 10.53 -4.25 16.61
N PRO A 208 10.03 -3.69 17.72
CA PRO A 208 9.24 -2.46 17.83
C PRO A 208 10.06 -1.16 17.95
N ASP A 209 11.39 -1.21 18.02
CA ASP A 209 12.21 -0.01 18.33
C ASP A 209 12.26 1.05 17.20
N LEU A 210 11.74 0.75 16.01
CA LEU A 210 11.66 1.64 14.85
C LEU A 210 13.01 2.22 14.37
N VAL A 211 14.13 1.57 14.66
CA VAL A 211 15.45 2.00 14.15
C VAL A 211 15.46 1.88 12.63
N GLY A 212 15.73 2.98 11.92
CA GLY A 212 15.68 3.05 10.45
C GLY A 212 14.31 3.44 9.87
N TRP A 213 13.31 3.65 10.73
CA TRP A 213 12.01 4.22 10.40
C TRP A 213 11.91 5.65 10.92
N ASN A 214 11.41 6.58 10.10
CA ASN A 214 11.26 7.99 10.44
C ASN A 214 9.83 8.48 10.14
N GLY A 215 9.25 9.26 11.03
CA GLY A 215 7.91 9.81 10.85
C GLY A 215 7.31 10.37 12.14
N ASP A 216 6.17 11.03 12.01
CA ASP A 216 5.39 11.53 13.15
C ASP A 216 4.23 10.58 13.48
N LEU A 217 4.22 10.09 14.71
CA LEU A 217 3.23 9.13 15.19
C LEU A 217 2.07 9.79 15.95
N SER A 218 2.21 11.06 16.33
CA SER A 218 1.18 11.78 17.07
C SER A 218 -0.20 11.79 16.37
N PRO A 219 -0.33 11.85 15.03
CA PRO A 219 -1.64 11.79 14.38
C PRO A 219 -2.34 10.44 14.53
N TYR A 220 -1.61 9.39 14.90
CA TYR A 220 -2.05 8.00 14.94
C TYR A 220 -2.44 7.53 16.35
N GLU A 221 -2.00 8.21 17.40
CA GLU A 221 -2.32 7.86 18.80
C GLU A 221 -3.83 7.80 19.08
N LYS A 222 -4.63 8.60 18.36
CA LYS A 222 -6.10 8.60 18.47
C LYS A 222 -6.78 7.33 17.97
N PHE A 223 -6.04 6.41 17.37
CA PHE A 223 -6.53 5.11 16.91
C PHE A 223 -6.14 3.97 17.85
N CYS A 224 -5.44 4.28 18.94
CA CYS A 224 -5.08 3.32 19.98
C CYS A 224 -6.21 3.17 21.01
#